data_AF-A0A8J1XIF6-F1
#
_entry.id   AF-A0A8J1XIF6-F1
#
_cell.length_a   1.000
_cell.length_b   1.000
_cell.length_c   1.000
_cell.angle_alpha   90.00
_cell.angle_beta   90.00
_cell.angle_gamma   90.00
#
_symmetry.space_group_name_H-M   'P 1'
#
loop_
_entity.id
_entity.type
_entity.pdbx_description
1 polymer ?
#
loop_
_entity_poly.entity_id
_entity_poly.type
_entity_poly.pdbx_seq_one_letter_code
_entity_poly.pdbx_strand_id
1 'polypeptide(L)'
;MAEHPEASRQDSGIGSPGLASPHQNGHLASTEDPGSVHSYSMEATDVVNTRLSDMKLEEGNMRRRSASMLEVKDKASVRIHEELDKAQMELKLKDEEVVKLQHVRDQMGLEIEELTASLFEEANKMVQDANVKRMHAEKLLKEAQAKVDILQAEVEALKSLVITSTPSNPNKHLQHLGHQRRRSDDTRFINLTKKSSTHHDFRKISAQQIETPPSPTQQVDQKETKEENKEIDPVFFEEFKTWRLAPSLDTTSPFFNTINREDIQPCLKFTQKQLSSAVLENIQQNTLTMEPFGEKNPFPRKCALTDASRVCKFRVQLASPSSSHVICQFARDRVAAVCDFYTYIRYIHQGLVKSEDQDVYWHIIKLRKQMALSRLGLG
;
A
#
# COMPACT_ATOMS: atom_id res chain seq x y z
N MET A 1 -17.50 -22.61 -15.19
CA MET A 1 -18.71 -23.45 -15.07
C MET A 1 -19.19 -23.30 -13.64
N ALA A 2 -20.50 -23.06 -13.44
CA ALA A 2 -21.19 -22.46 -12.27
C ALA A 2 -21.23 -20.93 -12.35
N GLU A 3 -22.22 -20.30 -13.02
CA GLU A 3 -23.67 -20.16 -12.72
C GLU A 3 -23.99 -19.39 -11.43
N HIS A 4 -24.47 -18.15 -11.62
CA HIS A 4 -25.23 -17.38 -10.64
C HIS A 4 -26.59 -17.01 -11.27
N PRO A 5 -27.73 -17.21 -10.59
CA PRO A 5 -29.05 -16.93 -11.13
C PRO A 5 -29.59 -15.55 -10.75
N GLU A 6 -30.56 -15.11 -11.57
CA GLU A 6 -31.35 -13.87 -11.53
C GLU A 6 -32.10 -13.61 -10.22
N ALA A 7 -32.18 -12.33 -9.84
CA ALA A 7 -33.03 -11.83 -8.78
C ALA A 7 -34.27 -11.09 -9.35
N SER A 8 -35.38 -11.81 -9.28
CA SER A 8 -36.78 -11.46 -9.07
C SER A 8 -37.22 -10.00 -8.94
N ARG A 9 -38.23 -9.68 -9.76
CA ARG A 9 -39.22 -8.60 -9.62
C ARG A 9 -39.92 -8.61 -8.25
N GLN A 10 -40.21 -7.43 -7.71
CA GLN A 10 -41.29 -7.22 -6.75
C GLN A 10 -42.30 -6.20 -7.29
N ASP A 11 -43.53 -6.69 -7.35
CA ASP A 11 -44.78 -6.02 -7.64
C ASP A 11 -45.34 -5.45 -6.33
N SER A 12 -45.91 -4.25 -6.36
CA SER A 12 -46.78 -3.74 -5.29
C SER A 12 -47.84 -2.84 -5.90
N GLY A 13 -49.02 -3.43 -6.05
CA GLY A 13 -50.22 -2.75 -6.52
C GLY A 13 -50.87 -1.87 -5.45
N ILE A 14 -51.77 -1.00 -5.92
CA ILE A 14 -52.91 -0.53 -5.15
C ILE A 14 -54.10 -0.48 -6.11
N GLY A 15 -55.01 -1.44 -5.95
CA GLY A 15 -56.34 -1.39 -6.54
C GLY A 15 -57.31 -0.63 -5.65
N SER A 16 -58.36 -0.07 -6.23
CA SER A 16 -59.63 0.10 -5.54
C SER A 16 -60.81 0.14 -6.53
N PRO A 17 -62.01 -0.31 -6.12
CA PRO A 17 -63.14 -0.60 -7.01
C PRO A 17 -64.35 0.34 -6.79
N GLY A 18 -65.38 0.18 -7.62
CA GLY A 18 -66.77 0.25 -7.13
C GLY A 18 -67.62 1.45 -7.55
N LEU A 19 -68.48 1.20 -8.54
CA LEU A 19 -69.74 1.92 -8.80
C LEU A 19 -70.81 1.56 -7.76
N ALA A 20 -71.59 2.54 -7.28
CA ALA A 20 -73.07 2.51 -7.18
C ALA A 20 -73.65 3.74 -6.44
N SER A 21 -74.65 4.38 -7.06
CA SER A 21 -75.72 5.28 -6.55
C SER A 21 -76.44 4.72 -5.29
N PRO A 22 -77.26 5.47 -4.47
CA PRO A 22 -78.39 6.29 -4.95
C PRO A 22 -79.00 7.43 -4.06
N HIS A 23 -79.96 8.15 -4.67
CA HIS A 23 -81.21 8.79 -4.14
C HIS A 23 -81.22 9.73 -2.90
N GLN A 24 -81.87 10.90 -3.06
CA GLN A 24 -83.11 11.41 -2.37
C GLN A 24 -83.12 12.97 -2.42
N ASN A 25 -84.08 13.62 -3.09
CA ASN A 25 -85.48 13.97 -2.75
C ASN A 25 -85.67 15.09 -1.70
N GLY A 26 -86.44 16.11 -2.08
CA GLY A 26 -87.13 17.10 -1.23
C GLY A 26 -87.88 18.13 -2.10
N HIS A 27 -89.16 17.91 -2.42
CA HIS A 27 -90.39 18.42 -1.75
C HIS A 27 -90.69 19.91 -2.05
N LEU A 28 -91.72 20.19 -2.89
CA LEU A 28 -93.11 20.63 -2.55
C LEU A 28 -93.23 22.17 -2.41
N ALA A 29 -94.24 22.91 -2.88
CA ALA A 29 -95.65 22.60 -3.14
C ALA A 29 -96.37 23.69 -4.00
N SER A 30 -97.42 23.26 -4.73
CA SER A 30 -98.75 23.88 -5.00
C SER A 30 -98.87 25.24 -5.73
N THR A 31 -99.81 25.50 -6.65
CA THR A 31 -101.27 25.20 -6.71
C THR A 31 -101.84 25.25 -8.15
N GLU A 32 -102.72 24.29 -8.48
CA GLU A 32 -104.02 24.28 -9.24
C GLU A 32 -104.56 25.61 -9.86
N ASP A 33 -105.30 25.74 -10.99
CA ASP A 33 -105.93 24.90 -12.06
C ASP A 33 -106.66 25.91 -13.05
N PRO A 34 -107.61 25.56 -13.96
CA PRO A 34 -107.61 24.74 -15.18
C PRO A 34 -107.96 25.54 -16.49
N GLY A 35 -107.82 24.90 -17.67
CA GLY A 35 -108.71 25.21 -18.80
C GLY A 35 -108.23 24.90 -20.23
N SER A 36 -108.92 23.93 -20.86
CA SER A 36 -109.31 23.90 -22.29
C SER A 36 -108.40 23.27 -23.37
N VAL A 37 -108.61 21.97 -23.61
CA VAL A 37 -109.18 21.32 -24.85
C VAL A 37 -108.59 21.63 -26.25
N HIS A 38 -108.33 20.52 -26.98
CA HIS A 38 -108.14 20.32 -28.45
C HIS A 38 -106.75 20.69 -29.03
N SER A 39 -106.16 19.98 -30.00
CA SER A 39 -106.55 18.87 -30.89
C SER A 39 -105.31 18.35 -31.62
N TYR A 40 -105.41 17.10 -32.10
CA TYR A 40 -104.48 16.35 -32.94
C TYR A 40 -103.64 17.10 -33.99
N SER A 41 -102.41 16.57 -34.19
CA SER A 41 -101.62 16.55 -35.43
C SER A 41 -100.65 17.71 -35.73
N MET A 42 -99.60 17.87 -34.89
CA MET A 42 -98.32 18.49 -35.30
C MET A 42 -97.07 17.73 -34.79
N GLU A 43 -97.21 16.53 -34.23
CA GLU A 43 -96.10 15.85 -33.53
C GLU A 43 -95.12 15.08 -34.44
N ALA A 44 -95.40 14.88 -35.73
CA ALA A 44 -94.48 14.13 -36.60
C ALA A 44 -93.35 14.99 -37.18
N THR A 45 -93.62 16.26 -37.54
CA THR A 45 -92.63 17.15 -38.16
C THR A 45 -91.70 17.81 -37.13
N ASP A 46 -92.21 18.13 -35.93
CA ASP A 46 -91.37 18.68 -34.87
C ASP A 46 -90.46 17.63 -34.23
N VAL A 47 -90.92 16.38 -34.08
CA VAL A 47 -90.06 15.29 -33.59
C VAL A 47 -88.96 14.96 -34.63
N VAL A 48 -89.26 15.00 -35.93
CA VAL A 48 -88.26 14.80 -36.99
C VAL A 48 -87.26 15.96 -37.05
N ASN A 49 -87.72 17.21 -36.96
CA ASN A 49 -86.85 18.39 -36.92
C ASN A 49 -85.98 18.46 -35.66
N THR A 50 -86.53 18.09 -34.49
CA THR A 50 -85.77 18.00 -33.23
C THR A 50 -84.71 16.93 -33.34
N ARG A 51 -85.04 15.75 -33.88
CA ARG A 51 -84.09 14.64 -34.08
C ARG A 51 -83.00 14.95 -35.11
N LEU A 52 -83.32 15.70 -36.18
CA LEU A 52 -82.34 16.21 -37.15
C LEU A 52 -81.42 17.29 -36.55
N SER A 53 -81.95 18.11 -35.65
CA SER A 53 -81.19 19.12 -34.91
C SER A 53 -80.24 18.46 -33.91
N ASP A 54 -80.71 17.45 -33.19
CA ASP A 54 -79.92 16.63 -32.27
C ASP A 54 -78.83 15.84 -32.99
N MET A 55 -79.13 15.25 -34.16
CA MET A 55 -78.12 14.58 -34.98
C MET A 55 -77.04 15.54 -35.50
N LYS A 56 -77.40 16.77 -35.88
CA LYS A 56 -76.42 17.80 -36.30
C LYS A 56 -75.59 18.32 -35.13
N LEU A 57 -76.18 18.44 -33.94
CA LEU A 57 -75.47 18.80 -32.71
C LEU A 57 -74.50 17.69 -32.30
N GLU A 58 -74.91 16.42 -32.34
CA GLU A 58 -74.05 15.26 -32.08
C GLU A 58 -72.91 15.14 -33.11
N GLU A 59 -73.17 15.36 -34.40
CA GLU A 59 -72.13 15.35 -35.43
C GLU A 59 -71.12 16.50 -35.25
N GLY A 60 -71.60 17.70 -34.88
CA GLY A 60 -70.75 18.83 -34.50
C GLY A 60 -69.92 18.56 -33.25
N ASN A 61 -70.48 17.85 -32.27
CA ASN A 61 -69.79 17.47 -31.04
C ASN A 61 -68.75 16.37 -31.30
N MET A 62 -69.07 15.41 -32.18
CA MET A 62 -68.16 14.36 -32.66
C MET A 62 -66.95 14.98 -33.37
N ARG A 63 -67.16 15.94 -34.29
CA ARG A 63 -66.08 16.65 -34.99
C ARG A 63 -65.21 17.48 -34.04
N ARG A 64 -65.81 18.15 -33.04
CA ARG A 64 -65.04 18.88 -32.00
C ARG A 64 -64.24 17.94 -31.11
N ARG A 65 -64.79 16.78 -30.72
CA ARG A 65 -64.08 15.74 -29.98
C ARG A 65 -62.92 15.15 -30.79
N SER A 66 -63.12 14.87 -32.07
CA SER A 66 -62.05 14.41 -32.97
C SER A 66 -60.94 15.46 -33.17
N ALA A 67 -61.30 16.73 -33.33
CA ALA A 67 -60.32 17.82 -33.43
C ALA A 67 -59.52 18.00 -32.12
N SER A 68 -60.20 17.99 -30.98
CA SER A 68 -59.57 18.06 -29.65
C SER A 68 -58.65 16.85 -29.38
N MET A 69 -59.06 15.65 -29.81
CA MET A 69 -58.24 14.44 -29.69
C MET A 69 -57.00 14.49 -30.59
N LEU A 70 -57.11 15.07 -31.79
CA LEU A 70 -55.98 15.30 -32.68
C LEU A 70 -54.97 16.27 -32.04
N GLU A 71 -55.43 17.38 -31.48
CA GLU A 71 -54.57 18.34 -30.78
C GLU A 71 -53.87 17.74 -29.56
N VAL A 72 -54.56 16.89 -28.79
CA VAL A 72 -53.96 16.16 -27.66
C VAL A 72 -52.90 15.17 -28.14
N LYS A 73 -53.17 14.45 -29.25
CA LYS A 73 -52.23 13.53 -29.86
C LYS A 73 -51.00 14.25 -30.43
N ASP A 74 -51.19 15.40 -31.06
CA ASP A 74 -50.09 16.22 -31.59
C ASP A 74 -49.22 16.76 -30.45
N LYS A 75 -49.84 17.26 -29.36
CA LYS A 75 -49.11 17.70 -28.15
C LYS A 75 -48.37 16.55 -27.47
N ALA A 76 -48.97 15.35 -27.41
CA ALA A 76 -48.31 14.17 -26.87
C ALA A 76 -47.15 13.71 -27.76
N SER A 77 -47.34 13.75 -29.08
CA SER A 77 -46.29 13.45 -30.07
C SER A 77 -45.10 14.38 -29.89
N VAL A 78 -45.33 15.70 -29.81
CA VAL A 78 -44.24 16.68 -29.60
C VAL A 78 -43.47 16.41 -28.31
N ARG A 79 -44.18 16.14 -27.19
CA ARG A 79 -43.52 15.81 -25.91
C ARG A 79 -42.65 14.57 -25.99
N ILE A 80 -43.15 13.50 -26.62
CA ILE A 80 -42.40 12.25 -26.79
C ILE A 80 -41.16 12.48 -27.66
N HIS A 81 -41.25 13.29 -28.72
CA HIS A 81 -40.08 13.64 -29.54
C HIS A 81 -39.06 14.47 -28.76
N GLU A 82 -39.50 15.46 -27.97
CA GLU A 82 -38.59 16.24 -27.12
C GLU A 82 -37.89 15.37 -26.06
N GLU A 83 -38.61 14.42 -25.46
CA GLU A 83 -38.04 13.46 -24.50
C GLU A 83 -37.06 12.50 -25.19
N LEU A 84 -37.38 12.04 -26.40
CA LEU A 84 -36.49 11.20 -27.20
C LEU A 84 -35.19 11.94 -27.54
N ASP A 85 -35.26 13.19 -27.98
CA ASP A 85 -34.10 14.01 -28.31
C ASP A 85 -33.20 14.23 -27.07
N LYS A 86 -33.82 14.50 -25.91
CA LYS A 86 -33.09 14.61 -24.63
C LYS A 86 -32.38 13.32 -24.27
N ALA A 87 -33.08 12.18 -24.37
CA ALA A 87 -32.51 10.87 -24.08
C ALA A 87 -31.35 10.53 -25.04
N GLN A 88 -31.47 10.86 -26.32
CA GLN A 88 -30.39 10.68 -27.31
C GLN A 88 -29.16 11.54 -26.99
N MET A 89 -29.37 12.80 -26.58
CA MET A 89 -28.28 13.69 -26.20
C MET A 89 -27.58 13.22 -24.92
N GLU A 90 -28.34 12.76 -23.93
CA GLU A 90 -27.77 12.16 -22.71
C GLU A 90 -26.98 10.88 -23.03
N LEU A 91 -27.54 10.00 -23.87
CA LEU A 91 -26.86 8.78 -24.29
C LEU A 91 -25.53 9.09 -24.99
N LYS A 92 -25.51 10.07 -25.89
CA LYS A 92 -24.29 10.49 -26.58
C LYS A 92 -23.21 10.99 -25.60
N LEU A 93 -23.61 11.78 -24.60
CA LEU A 93 -22.67 12.25 -23.57
C LEU A 93 -22.13 11.07 -22.73
N LYS A 94 -22.97 10.07 -22.44
CA LYS A 94 -22.53 8.84 -21.75
C LYS A 94 -21.58 8.02 -22.62
N ASP A 95 -21.84 7.89 -23.92
CA ASP A 95 -20.96 7.19 -24.86
C ASP A 95 -19.57 7.86 -24.92
N GLU A 96 -19.53 9.19 -24.99
CA GLU A 96 -18.27 9.95 -24.93
C GLU A 96 -17.51 9.71 -23.62
N GLU A 97 -18.21 9.61 -22.49
CA GLU A 97 -17.58 9.31 -21.21
C GLU A 97 -17.08 7.86 -21.13
N VAL A 98 -17.83 6.90 -21.68
CA VAL A 98 -17.40 5.49 -21.78
C VAL A 98 -16.13 5.38 -22.61
N VAL A 99 -16.02 6.11 -23.73
CA VAL A 99 -14.79 6.13 -24.55
C VAL A 99 -13.61 6.69 -23.76
N LYS A 100 -13.79 7.75 -22.97
CA LYS A 100 -12.71 8.29 -22.12
C LYS A 100 -12.29 7.29 -21.06
N LEU A 101 -13.24 6.65 -20.38
CA LEU A 101 -12.95 5.63 -19.37
C LEU A 101 -12.25 4.41 -19.97
N GLN A 102 -12.65 4.02 -21.18
CA GLN A 102 -11.97 2.97 -21.94
C GLN A 102 -10.52 3.33 -22.23
N HIS A 103 -10.23 4.57 -22.66
CA HIS A 103 -8.86 5.01 -22.89
C HIS A 103 -8.01 4.97 -21.61
N VAL A 104 -8.55 5.43 -20.48
CA VAL A 104 -7.86 5.37 -19.18
C VAL A 104 -7.58 3.91 -18.78
N ARG A 105 -8.57 3.02 -18.92
CA ARG A 105 -8.40 1.60 -18.64
C ARG A 105 -7.30 0.97 -19.50
N ASP A 106 -7.30 1.26 -20.80
CA ASP A 106 -6.33 0.69 -21.73
C ASP A 106 -4.91 1.22 -21.44
N GLN A 107 -4.78 2.51 -21.09
CA GLN A 107 -3.50 3.07 -20.63
C GLN A 107 -3.01 2.41 -19.34
N MET A 108 -3.88 2.27 -18.34
CA MET A 108 -3.54 1.57 -17.10
C MET A 108 -3.15 0.11 -17.36
N GLY A 109 -3.81 -0.56 -18.32
CA GLY A 109 -3.45 -1.92 -18.75
C GLY A 109 -2.01 -2.00 -19.24
N LEU A 110 -1.60 -1.06 -20.10
CA LEU A 110 -0.23 -0.99 -20.60
C LEU A 110 0.80 -0.72 -19.50
N GLU A 111 0.51 0.22 -18.59
CA GLU A 111 1.40 0.52 -17.45
C GLU A 111 1.57 -0.70 -16.53
N ILE A 112 0.48 -1.47 -16.32
CA ILE A 112 0.53 -2.71 -15.54
C ILE A 112 1.35 -3.77 -16.27
N GLU A 113 1.17 -3.94 -17.58
CA GLU A 113 1.94 -4.89 -18.39
C GLU A 113 3.44 -4.56 -18.37
N GLU A 114 3.81 -3.29 -18.54
CA GLU A 114 5.20 -2.82 -18.49
C GLU A 114 5.83 -3.03 -17.11
N LEU A 115 5.11 -2.66 -16.04
CA LEU A 115 5.56 -2.90 -14.68
C LEU A 115 5.73 -4.40 -14.40
N THR A 116 4.79 -5.21 -14.87
CA THR A 116 4.83 -6.67 -14.70
C THR A 116 6.04 -7.26 -15.42
N ALA A 117 6.32 -6.85 -16.65
CA ALA A 117 7.50 -7.26 -17.40
C ALA A 117 8.79 -6.88 -16.66
N SER A 118 8.90 -5.63 -16.20
CA SER A 118 10.07 -5.14 -15.46
C SER A 118 10.29 -5.91 -14.15
N LEU A 119 9.23 -6.25 -13.42
CA LEU A 119 9.31 -7.07 -12.21
C LEU A 119 9.81 -8.49 -12.50
N PHE A 120 9.38 -9.11 -13.60
CA PHE A 120 9.86 -10.43 -14.00
C PHE A 120 11.34 -10.39 -14.42
N GLU A 121 11.77 -9.36 -15.14
CA GLU A 121 13.17 -9.18 -15.49
C GLU A 121 14.06 -9.01 -14.26
N GLU A 122 13.65 -8.18 -13.30
CA GLU A 122 14.41 -7.96 -12.07
C GLU A 122 14.43 -9.23 -11.20
N ALA A 123 13.32 -9.97 -11.10
CA ALA A 123 13.28 -11.24 -10.39
C ALA A 123 14.23 -12.27 -11.03
N ASN A 124 14.22 -12.39 -12.35
CA ASN A 124 15.13 -13.28 -13.08
C ASN A 124 16.59 -12.90 -12.87
N LYS A 125 16.90 -11.60 -12.89
CA LYS A 125 18.24 -11.08 -12.62
C LYS A 125 18.69 -11.40 -11.19
N MET A 126 17.85 -11.19 -10.18
CA MET A 126 18.16 -11.55 -8.80
C MET A 126 18.47 -13.05 -8.64
N VAL A 127 17.72 -13.91 -9.33
CA VAL A 127 17.94 -15.36 -9.33
C VAL A 127 19.27 -15.71 -10.02
N GLN A 128 19.58 -15.06 -11.15
CA GLN A 128 20.85 -15.25 -11.83
C GLN A 128 22.04 -14.81 -10.96
N ASP A 129 21.95 -13.65 -10.32
CA ASP A 129 22.99 -13.14 -9.41
C ASP A 129 23.22 -14.09 -8.24
N ALA A 130 22.15 -14.62 -7.65
CA ALA A 130 22.24 -15.63 -6.60
C ALA A 130 22.89 -16.93 -7.09
N ASN A 131 22.56 -17.39 -8.29
CA ASN A 131 23.15 -18.59 -8.89
C ASN A 131 24.65 -18.41 -9.20
N VAL A 132 25.05 -17.24 -9.70
CA VAL A 132 26.47 -16.92 -9.94
C VAL A 132 27.24 -16.91 -8.62
N LYS A 133 26.71 -16.26 -7.59
CA LYS A 133 27.31 -16.24 -6.25
C LYS A 133 27.43 -17.64 -5.65
N ARG A 134 26.39 -18.47 -5.80
CA ARG A 134 26.40 -19.87 -5.37
C ARG A 134 27.49 -20.67 -6.09
N MET A 135 27.56 -20.60 -7.42
CA MET A 135 28.59 -21.29 -8.20
C MET A 135 30.01 -20.86 -7.78
N HIS A 136 30.22 -19.57 -7.52
CA HIS A 136 31.51 -19.06 -7.07
C HIS A 136 31.88 -19.62 -5.68
N ALA A 137 30.94 -19.60 -4.73
CA ALA A 137 31.16 -20.15 -3.39
C ALA A 137 31.41 -21.67 -3.41
N GLU A 138 30.66 -22.42 -4.22
CA GLU A 138 30.86 -23.86 -4.42
C GLU A 138 32.25 -24.17 -5.01
N LYS A 139 32.71 -23.36 -5.96
CA LYS A 139 34.07 -23.48 -6.52
C LYS A 139 35.13 -23.29 -5.44
N LEU A 140 35.04 -22.22 -4.64
CA LEU A 140 35.98 -21.96 -3.55
C LEU A 140 35.96 -23.07 -2.49
N LEU A 141 34.78 -23.59 -2.16
CA LEU A 141 34.63 -24.70 -1.23
C LEU A 141 35.33 -25.96 -1.77
N LYS A 142 35.18 -26.27 -3.07
CA LYS A 142 35.87 -27.39 -3.70
C LYS A 142 37.39 -27.24 -3.67
N GLU A 143 37.90 -26.04 -3.93
CA GLU A 143 39.34 -25.75 -3.85
C GLU A 143 39.87 -25.87 -2.41
N ALA A 144 39.12 -25.40 -1.42
CA ALA A 144 39.47 -25.54 -0.02
C ALA A 144 39.46 -27.02 0.42
N GLN A 145 38.44 -27.79 0.01
CA GLN A 145 38.36 -29.22 0.31
C GLN A 145 39.55 -29.99 -0.28
N ALA A 146 39.93 -29.70 -1.53
CA ALA A 146 41.10 -30.30 -2.14
C ALA A 146 42.40 -30.01 -1.36
N LYS A 147 42.56 -28.80 -0.81
CA LYS A 147 43.69 -28.47 0.08
C LYS A 147 43.65 -29.26 1.38
N VAL A 148 42.48 -29.41 1.99
CA VAL A 148 42.31 -30.23 3.21
C VAL A 148 42.70 -31.67 2.94
N ASP A 149 42.27 -32.25 1.81
CA ASP A 149 42.57 -33.64 1.46
C ASP A 149 44.08 -33.85 1.27
N ILE A 150 44.79 -32.92 0.61
CA ILE A 150 46.26 -32.95 0.45
C ILE A 150 46.94 -32.89 1.82
N LEU A 151 46.57 -31.92 2.66
CA LEU A 151 47.17 -31.76 3.99
C LEU A 151 46.90 -32.98 4.88
N GLN A 152 45.72 -33.58 4.79
CA GLN A 152 45.39 -34.79 5.53
C GLN A 152 46.28 -35.97 5.10
N ALA A 153 46.52 -36.14 3.80
CA ALA A 153 47.42 -37.15 3.26
C ALA A 153 48.88 -36.92 3.68
N GLU A 154 49.34 -35.67 3.69
CA GLU A 154 50.68 -35.31 4.19
C GLU A 154 50.84 -35.65 5.68
N VAL A 155 49.85 -35.30 6.51
CA VAL A 155 49.83 -35.62 7.94
C VAL A 155 49.84 -37.13 8.17
N GLU A 156 49.08 -37.89 7.39
CA GLU A 156 49.06 -39.35 7.48
C GLU A 156 50.40 -39.97 7.09
N ALA A 157 51.02 -39.50 6.02
CA ALA A 157 52.36 -39.92 5.60
C ALA A 157 53.41 -39.62 6.68
N LEU A 158 53.38 -38.41 7.27
CA LEU A 158 54.26 -38.02 8.37
C LEU A 158 54.05 -38.90 9.61
N LYS A 159 52.80 -39.21 9.98
CA LYS A 159 52.50 -40.13 11.09
C LYS A 159 53.10 -41.52 10.85
N SER A 160 52.96 -42.06 9.64
CA SER A 160 53.54 -43.35 9.26
C SER A 160 55.07 -43.34 9.35
N LEU A 161 55.71 -42.27 8.87
CA LEU A 161 57.16 -42.10 8.93
C LEU A 161 57.67 -42.04 10.38
N VAL A 162 56.97 -41.33 11.27
CA VAL A 162 57.30 -41.29 12.70
C VAL A 162 57.18 -42.68 13.34
N ILE A 163 56.11 -43.42 13.05
CA ILE A 163 55.88 -44.77 13.59
C ILE A 163 56.95 -45.75 13.10
N THR A 164 57.40 -45.64 11.85
CA THR A 164 58.43 -46.51 11.26
C THR A 164 59.86 -46.14 11.67
N SER A 165 60.11 -44.87 12.01
CA SER A 165 61.44 -44.38 12.44
C SER A 165 61.76 -44.69 13.92
N THR A 166 60.76 -45.12 14.70
CA THR A 166 60.96 -45.61 16.08
C THR A 166 60.36 -47.01 16.26
N PRO A 167 61.06 -48.09 15.86
CA PRO A 167 60.67 -49.40 16.33
C PRO A 167 61.11 -49.51 17.80
N SER A 168 60.16 -49.82 18.68
CA SER A 168 60.33 -50.31 20.06
C SER A 168 59.93 -49.38 21.22
N ASN A 169 58.82 -49.81 21.86
CA ASN A 169 58.55 -49.91 23.30
C ASN A 169 57.63 -48.83 23.96
N PRO A 170 56.35 -49.17 24.27
CA PRO A 170 55.52 -48.35 25.14
C PRO A 170 55.98 -48.53 26.60
N ASN A 171 56.27 -47.43 27.27
CA ASN A 171 56.87 -47.38 28.60
C ASN A 171 55.89 -47.93 29.67
N LYS A 172 56.16 -49.14 30.19
CA LYS A 172 55.36 -49.88 31.20
C LYS A 172 55.69 -49.50 32.66
N HIS A 173 55.83 -48.22 33.03
CA HIS A 173 56.32 -47.86 34.38
C HIS A 173 55.32 -47.14 35.32
N LEU A 174 53.99 -47.18 35.10
CA LEU A 174 53.07 -46.52 36.07
C LEU A 174 51.88 -47.37 36.51
N GLN A 175 51.90 -48.68 36.29
CA GLN A 175 50.91 -49.60 36.85
C GLN A 175 51.56 -50.40 37.98
N HIS A 176 50.97 -50.34 39.17
CA HIS A 176 51.27 -51.12 40.39
C HIS A 176 52.16 -50.46 41.46
N LEU A 177 51.58 -49.54 42.24
CA LEU A 177 51.61 -49.68 43.70
C LEU A 177 50.17 -49.62 44.23
N GLY A 178 49.68 -50.76 44.69
CA GLY A 178 48.46 -50.84 45.48
C GLY A 178 48.70 -50.43 46.93
N HIS A 179 47.70 -49.82 47.58
CA HIS A 179 47.04 -50.47 48.70
C HIS A 179 45.73 -49.75 49.08
N GLN A 180 44.79 -50.59 49.50
CA GLN A 180 43.39 -50.39 49.85
C GLN A 180 43.11 -49.53 51.10
N ARG A 181 41.86 -49.00 51.13
CA ARG A 181 40.99 -48.58 52.27
C ARG A 181 41.32 -47.21 52.90
N ARG A 182 40.37 -46.28 53.09
CA ARG A 182 39.00 -46.38 53.65
C ARG A 182 38.04 -45.28 53.14
N ARG A 183 36.75 -45.58 53.33
CA ARG A 183 35.51 -44.80 53.16
C ARG A 183 35.54 -43.36 53.70
N SER A 184 34.94 -42.42 52.97
CA SER A 184 33.65 -41.75 53.31
C SER A 184 33.26 -40.73 52.24
N ASP A 185 31.95 -40.52 52.09
CA ASP A 185 31.27 -39.49 51.30
C ASP A 185 31.95 -38.12 51.37
N ASP A 186 32.07 -37.42 50.24
CA ASP A 186 31.14 -36.32 49.86
C ASP A 186 31.63 -35.60 48.57
N THR A 187 30.68 -35.35 47.68
CA THR A 187 30.58 -34.31 46.62
C THR A 187 31.79 -33.79 45.78
N ARG A 188 31.65 -34.03 44.46
CA ARG A 188 31.79 -33.09 43.29
C ARG A 188 33.19 -32.71 42.75
N PHE A 189 33.49 -33.30 41.57
CA PHE A 189 33.89 -32.69 40.27
C PHE A 189 34.15 -31.15 40.25
N ILE A 190 35.09 -30.52 39.53
CA ILE A 190 35.94 -30.87 38.37
C ILE A 190 36.97 -29.73 38.12
N ASN A 191 38.16 -30.10 37.63
CA ASN A 191 39.14 -29.41 36.75
C ASN A 191 39.76 -28.02 37.05
N LEU A 192 41.05 -28.08 37.41
CA LEU A 192 42.23 -27.57 36.68
C LEU A 192 42.02 -26.60 35.48
N THR A 193 42.61 -25.40 35.56
CA THR A 193 43.70 -24.93 34.66
C THR A 193 44.38 -23.68 35.23
N LYS A 194 45.72 -23.69 35.20
CA LYS A 194 46.62 -22.56 35.47
C LYS A 194 47.51 -22.37 34.24
N LYS A 195 47.91 -21.11 34.02
CA LYS A 195 49.07 -20.57 33.26
C LYS A 195 48.86 -20.09 31.81
N SER A 196 48.65 -18.77 31.71
CA SER A 196 49.56 -17.75 31.13
C SER A 196 50.80 -18.22 30.34
N SER A 197 51.02 -17.64 29.15
CA SER A 197 52.25 -16.89 28.78
C SER A 197 52.21 -16.39 27.32
N THR A 198 52.28 -15.06 27.20
CA THR A 198 52.98 -14.23 26.19
C THR A 198 53.86 -14.91 25.13
N HIS A 199 53.79 -14.45 23.87
CA HIS A 199 54.98 -14.21 23.03
C HIS A 199 54.72 -13.24 21.85
N HIS A 200 55.79 -12.50 21.54
CA HIS A 200 55.93 -11.32 20.69
C HIS A 200 55.86 -11.53 19.16
N ASP A 201 55.55 -10.42 18.47
CA ASP A 201 55.87 -10.06 17.08
C ASP A 201 57.29 -10.39 16.62
N PHE A 202 57.47 -10.62 15.29
CA PHE A 202 58.37 -9.80 14.44
C PHE A 202 58.33 -10.21 12.94
N ARG A 203 58.20 -9.17 12.07
CA ARG A 203 58.88 -8.90 10.77
C ARG A 203 58.67 -9.88 9.59
N LYS A 204 58.78 -9.53 8.29
CA LYS A 204 58.78 -8.33 7.43
C LYS A 204 59.17 -8.84 6.01
N ILE A 205 58.71 -8.14 4.94
CA ILE A 205 59.39 -7.91 3.63
C ILE A 205 59.13 -8.86 2.42
N SER A 206 58.77 -8.19 1.31
CA SER A 206 58.96 -8.41 -0.15
C SER A 206 58.22 -9.50 -0.94
N ALA A 207 57.51 -9.05 -1.98
CA ALA A 207 57.88 -9.35 -3.38
C ALA A 207 57.33 -8.29 -4.36
N GLN A 208 58.19 -7.86 -5.27
CA GLN A 208 57.97 -6.93 -6.38
C GLN A 208 57.37 -7.62 -7.61
N GLN A 209 56.60 -6.83 -8.39
CA GLN A 209 56.54 -6.74 -9.86
C GLN A 209 56.14 -7.97 -10.71
N ILE A 210 55.16 -7.77 -11.61
CA ILE A 210 55.29 -7.88 -13.07
C ILE A 210 54.18 -7.03 -13.72
N GLU A 211 54.57 -6.06 -14.55
CA GLU A 211 53.72 -5.39 -15.55
C GLU A 211 53.92 -6.06 -16.91
N THR A 212 52.84 -6.24 -17.69
CA THR A 212 52.84 -6.40 -19.16
C THR A 212 51.51 -5.86 -19.76
N PRO A 213 51.49 -5.43 -21.04
CA PRO A 213 50.74 -4.25 -21.54
C PRO A 213 49.32 -4.54 -22.11
N PRO A 214 48.55 -3.50 -22.50
CA PRO A 214 47.14 -3.63 -22.84
C PRO A 214 46.92 -4.01 -24.32
N SER A 215 45.83 -4.74 -24.58
CA SER A 215 45.18 -4.81 -25.90
C SER A 215 43.68 -4.60 -25.76
N PRO A 216 43.05 -3.98 -26.78
CA PRO A 216 41.89 -3.13 -26.59
C PRO A 216 40.56 -3.86 -26.79
N THR A 217 39.48 -3.15 -26.43
CA THR A 217 38.08 -3.37 -26.86
C THR A 217 37.31 -4.45 -26.10
N GLN A 218 36.60 -4.02 -25.07
CA GLN A 218 35.13 -4.04 -25.03
C GLN A 218 34.68 -3.23 -23.81
N GLN A 219 34.06 -2.08 -24.09
CA GLN A 219 33.37 -1.27 -23.09
C GLN A 219 32.19 -2.08 -22.58
N VAL A 220 32.40 -2.80 -21.48
CA VAL A 220 31.32 -3.25 -20.62
C VAL A 220 31.21 -2.17 -19.57
N ASP A 221 30.10 -1.42 -19.59
CA ASP A 221 29.66 -0.56 -18.50
C ASP A 221 29.51 -1.41 -17.22
N GLN A 222 30.63 -1.69 -16.57
CA GLN A 222 30.65 -2.14 -15.20
C GLN A 222 30.26 -0.92 -14.37
N LYS A 223 28.96 -0.81 -14.11
CA LYS A 223 28.48 -0.08 -12.96
C LYS A 223 29.11 -0.77 -11.76
N GLU A 224 30.29 -0.30 -11.36
CA GLU A 224 30.97 -0.72 -10.14
C GLU A 224 29.93 -0.66 -9.01
N THR A 225 29.39 -1.80 -8.63
CA THR A 225 28.86 -1.99 -7.30
C THR A 225 30.07 -1.83 -6.40
N LYS A 226 30.37 -0.57 -6.04
CA LYS A 226 31.19 -0.26 -4.88
C LYS A 226 30.55 -1.05 -3.75
N GLU A 227 31.16 -2.17 -3.39
CA GLU A 227 30.89 -2.81 -2.12
C GLU A 227 31.19 -1.73 -1.08
N GLU A 228 30.14 -1.05 -0.63
CA GLU A 228 30.24 -0.15 0.52
C GLU A 228 30.76 -1.03 1.65
N ASN A 229 32.00 -0.80 2.05
CA ASN A 229 32.63 -1.53 3.13
C ASN A 229 31.86 -1.20 4.42
N LYS A 230 30.88 -2.04 4.77
CA LYS A 230 29.93 -1.81 5.85
C LYS A 230 30.47 -2.47 7.12
N GLU A 231 30.86 -1.65 8.08
CA GLU A 231 31.30 -2.07 9.40
C GLU A 231 30.23 -1.73 10.45
N ILE A 232 30.01 -2.64 11.39
CA ILE A 232 29.07 -2.44 12.50
C ILE A 232 29.76 -1.58 13.57
N ASP A 233 29.14 -0.48 13.97
CA ASP A 233 29.56 0.26 15.16
C ASP A 233 29.27 -0.59 16.40
N PRO A 234 30.29 -1.07 17.13
CA PRO A 234 30.08 -1.93 18.29
C PRO A 234 29.32 -1.21 19.42
N VAL A 235 29.41 0.12 19.54
CA VAL A 235 28.76 0.85 20.63
C VAL A 235 27.26 0.93 20.41
N PHE A 236 26.84 1.45 19.26
CA PHE A 236 25.42 1.55 18.93
C PHE A 236 24.76 0.18 18.73
N PHE A 237 25.52 -0.83 18.26
CA PHE A 237 25.00 -2.19 18.12
C PHE A 237 24.66 -2.85 19.47
N GLU A 238 25.50 -2.68 20.49
CA GLU A 238 25.19 -3.18 21.85
C GLU A 238 23.97 -2.48 22.46
N GLU A 239 23.85 -1.17 22.25
CA GLU A 239 22.69 -0.38 22.67
C GLU A 239 21.40 -0.87 21.98
N PHE A 240 21.45 -1.08 20.66
CA PHE A 240 20.36 -1.67 19.90
C PHE A 240 19.99 -3.07 20.40
N LYS A 241 20.96 -3.97 20.60
CA LYS A 241 20.68 -5.32 21.11
C LYS A 241 20.01 -5.30 22.48
N THR A 242 20.47 -4.42 23.37
CA THR A 242 19.88 -4.25 24.70
C THR A 242 18.42 -3.81 24.59
N TRP A 243 18.12 -2.83 23.72
CA TRP A 243 16.75 -2.40 23.46
C TRP A 243 15.91 -3.49 22.78
N ARG A 244 16.49 -4.28 21.87
CA ARG A 244 15.80 -5.33 21.11
C ARG A 244 15.28 -6.48 21.98
N LEU A 245 15.90 -6.74 23.13
CA LEU A 245 15.43 -7.74 24.10
C LEU A 245 14.08 -7.37 24.72
N ALA A 246 13.83 -6.08 24.92
CA ALA A 246 12.57 -5.55 25.44
C ALA A 246 12.21 -4.26 24.68
N PRO A 247 11.76 -4.38 23.42
CA PRO A 247 11.48 -3.21 22.61
C PRO A 247 10.43 -2.33 23.28
N SER A 248 10.68 -1.04 23.32
CA SER A 248 9.74 -0.03 23.83
C SER A 248 9.75 1.20 22.93
N LEU A 249 8.64 1.94 22.92
CA LEU A 249 8.56 3.27 22.29
C LEU A 249 8.92 4.40 23.28
N ASP A 250 9.49 4.05 24.43
CA ASP A 250 9.86 5.02 25.44
C ASP A 250 11.06 5.87 24.98
N THR A 251 10.80 7.16 24.82
CA THR A 251 11.79 8.15 24.42
C THR A 251 12.92 8.34 25.44
N THR A 252 12.76 7.87 26.68
CA THR A 252 13.80 7.96 27.72
C THR A 252 14.83 6.83 27.67
N SER A 253 14.58 5.77 26.90
CA SER A 253 15.55 4.70 26.72
C SER A 253 16.84 5.22 26.05
N PRO A 254 18.03 4.64 26.35
CA PRO A 254 19.28 5.06 25.73
C PRO A 254 19.18 5.08 24.19
N PHE A 255 18.72 3.97 23.61
CA PHE A 255 18.58 3.78 22.16
C PHE A 255 17.78 4.92 21.51
N PHE A 256 16.60 5.24 22.06
CA PHE A 256 15.79 6.34 21.54
C PHE A 256 16.40 7.71 21.82
N ASN A 257 17.04 7.92 22.97
CA ASN A 257 17.70 9.19 23.26
C ASN A 257 18.81 9.51 22.25
N THR A 258 19.62 8.52 21.89
CA THR A 258 20.68 8.63 20.89
C THR A 258 20.10 9.04 19.53
N ILE A 259 19.12 8.29 19.01
CA ILE A 259 18.48 8.57 17.72
C ILE A 259 17.70 9.89 17.74
N ASN A 260 17.03 10.21 18.85
CA ASN A 260 16.26 11.43 18.96
C ASN A 260 17.17 12.66 18.90
N ARG A 261 18.30 12.62 19.62
CA ARG A 261 19.28 13.70 19.64
C ARG A 261 20.01 13.88 18.31
N GLU A 262 20.41 12.79 17.68
CA GLU A 262 21.30 12.80 16.51
C GLU A 262 20.54 12.93 15.19
N ASP A 263 19.35 12.33 15.10
CA ASP A 263 18.60 12.18 13.85
C ASP A 263 17.24 12.89 13.88
N ILE A 264 16.35 12.54 14.82
CA ILE A 264 14.95 13.01 14.79
C ILE A 264 14.85 14.51 15.07
N GLN A 265 15.43 15.01 16.16
CA GLN A 265 15.38 16.44 16.49
C GLN A 265 16.00 17.29 15.38
N PRO A 266 17.20 16.98 14.85
CA PRO A 266 17.74 17.75 13.73
C PRO A 266 16.92 17.59 12.45
N CYS A 267 16.35 16.41 12.17
CA CYS A 267 15.53 16.17 10.99
C CYS A 267 14.19 16.90 11.05
N LEU A 268 13.58 17.12 12.21
CA LEU A 268 12.34 17.91 12.36
C LEU A 268 12.55 19.36 12.80
N LYS A 269 13.80 19.83 12.84
CA LYS A 269 14.09 21.24 13.13
C LYS A 269 13.71 22.13 11.94
N PHE A 270 12.52 22.72 11.99
CA PHE A 270 12.06 23.72 11.02
C PHE A 270 11.94 25.12 11.62
N THR A 271 11.69 26.11 10.76
CA THR A 271 11.46 27.51 11.14
C THR A 271 10.26 27.63 12.07
N GLN A 272 9.16 26.94 11.76
CA GLN A 272 7.95 26.92 12.59
C GLN A 272 8.09 25.90 13.73
N LYS A 273 8.68 26.33 14.86
CA LYS A 273 9.01 25.46 16.00
C LYS A 273 7.80 24.75 16.62
N GLN A 274 6.69 25.48 16.86
CA GLN A 274 5.48 24.90 17.47
C GLN A 274 4.88 23.80 16.60
N LEU A 275 4.77 24.05 15.29
CA LEU A 275 4.28 23.06 14.34
C LEU A 275 5.23 21.87 14.23
N SER A 276 6.55 22.10 14.30
CA SER A 276 7.54 21.03 14.31
C SER A 276 7.38 20.10 15.51
N SER A 277 7.16 20.65 16.70
CA SER A 277 6.87 19.86 17.91
C SER A 277 5.56 19.09 17.79
N ALA A 278 4.49 19.73 17.28
CA ALA A 278 3.21 19.07 17.06
C ALA A 278 3.32 17.92 16.04
N VAL A 279 4.09 18.12 14.96
CA VAL A 279 4.38 17.06 13.98
C VAL A 279 5.07 15.88 14.65
N LEU A 280 6.12 16.10 15.45
CA LEU A 280 6.79 15.01 16.17
C LEU A 280 5.84 14.26 17.10
N GLU A 281 5.02 14.96 17.87
CA GLU A 281 4.04 14.34 18.77
C GLU A 281 3.03 13.47 18.00
N ASN A 282 2.51 13.97 16.88
CA ASN A 282 1.56 13.23 16.05
C ASN A 282 2.23 12.05 15.32
N ILE A 283 3.51 12.17 14.97
CA ILE A 283 4.29 11.02 14.49
C ILE A 283 4.39 9.97 15.58
N GLN A 284 4.73 10.34 16.82
CA GLN A 284 4.87 9.41 17.95
C GLN A 284 3.54 8.70 18.27
N GLN A 285 2.43 9.44 18.27
CA GLN A 285 1.07 8.93 18.49
C GLN A 285 0.47 8.18 17.29
N ASN A 286 1.15 8.17 16.14
CA ASN A 286 0.68 7.54 14.90
C ASN A 286 -0.64 8.14 14.37
N THR A 287 -0.81 9.46 14.50
CA THR A 287 -2.02 10.20 14.12
C THR A 287 -1.78 11.17 12.96
N LEU A 288 -0.53 11.34 12.52
CA LEU A 288 -0.18 12.20 11.40
C LEU A 288 -0.54 11.54 10.08
N THR A 289 -1.28 12.26 9.23
CA THR A 289 -1.53 11.85 7.84
C THR A 289 -0.92 12.85 6.87
N MET A 290 -0.54 12.36 5.69
CA MET A 290 0.09 13.16 4.66
C MET A 290 -0.41 12.75 3.29
N GLU A 291 -0.93 13.73 2.55
CA GLU A 291 -1.61 13.52 1.28
C GLU A 291 -1.06 14.44 0.19
N PRO A 292 -1.10 14.04 -1.09
CA PRO A 292 -0.85 14.95 -2.20
C PRO A 292 -1.84 16.10 -2.20
N PHE A 293 -1.34 17.31 -2.46
CA PHE A 293 -2.12 18.52 -2.60
C PHE A 293 -1.75 19.17 -3.94
N GLY A 294 -2.73 19.32 -4.84
CA GLY A 294 -2.44 19.78 -6.21
C GLY A 294 -3.55 20.64 -6.78
N GLU A 295 -3.18 21.82 -7.26
CA GLU A 295 -3.96 22.64 -8.18
C GLU A 295 -3.35 22.53 -9.58
N LYS A 296 -4.15 22.69 -10.64
CA LYS A 296 -3.70 22.53 -12.04
C LYS A 296 -2.50 23.42 -12.41
N ASN A 297 -2.33 24.56 -11.74
CA ASN A 297 -1.19 25.47 -11.87
C ASN A 297 -0.62 25.82 -10.48
N PRO A 298 0.37 25.08 -9.97
CA PRO A 298 0.82 25.26 -8.60
C PRO A 298 1.81 26.43 -8.49
N PHE A 299 1.32 27.58 -8.01
CA PHE A 299 2.16 28.74 -7.71
C PHE A 299 2.98 28.54 -6.42
N PRO A 300 4.18 29.14 -6.32
CA PRO A 300 4.94 29.16 -5.08
C PRO A 300 4.14 29.78 -3.93
N ARG A 301 4.14 29.10 -2.78
CA ARG A 301 3.46 29.53 -1.55
C ARG A 301 4.43 29.35 -0.39
N LYS A 302 4.17 30.06 0.72
CA LYS A 302 4.92 29.83 1.97
C LYS A 302 4.63 28.43 2.50
N CYS A 303 5.66 27.61 2.63
CA CYS A 303 5.55 26.30 3.26
C CYS A 303 5.33 26.45 4.77
N ALA A 304 4.32 25.77 5.32
CA ALA A 304 3.95 25.91 6.73
C ALA A 304 5.05 25.53 7.74
N LEU A 305 5.95 24.60 7.38
CA LEU A 305 7.05 24.18 8.24
C LEU A 305 8.29 25.07 8.07
N THR A 306 8.72 25.30 6.82
CA THR A 306 10.01 25.96 6.52
C THR A 306 9.91 27.49 6.43
N ASP A 307 8.71 28.04 6.27
CA ASP A 307 8.40 29.44 5.93
C ASP A 307 9.03 29.93 4.60
N ALA A 308 9.65 29.02 3.83
CA ALA A 308 10.20 29.33 2.52
C ALA A 308 9.11 29.34 1.44
N SER A 309 9.20 30.28 0.49
CA SER A 309 8.34 30.31 -0.68
C SER A 309 8.76 29.23 -1.68
N ARG A 310 7.94 28.18 -1.81
CA ARG A 310 8.19 27.01 -2.65
C ARG A 310 6.89 26.46 -3.22
N VAL A 311 6.97 25.66 -4.28
CA VAL A 311 5.82 24.90 -4.75
C VAL A 311 5.48 23.83 -3.70
N CYS A 312 4.30 23.95 -3.08
CA CYS A 312 3.83 23.04 -2.03
C CYS A 312 2.83 22.05 -2.63
N LYS A 313 3.23 20.77 -2.69
CA LYS A 313 2.45 19.69 -3.31
C LYS A 313 1.90 18.68 -2.31
N PHE A 314 2.05 18.95 -1.02
CA PHE A 314 1.65 18.02 0.03
C PHE A 314 0.91 18.76 1.12
N ARG A 315 0.01 18.03 1.76
CA ARG A 315 -0.76 18.47 2.91
C ARG A 315 -0.49 17.50 4.04
N VAL A 316 -0.03 18.04 5.17
CA VAL A 316 0.07 17.31 6.43
C VAL A 316 -1.12 17.65 7.30
N GLN A 317 -1.74 16.65 7.89
CA GLN A 317 -2.87 16.80 8.77
C GLN A 317 -2.52 16.14 10.11
N LEU A 318 -2.65 16.95 11.17
CA LEU A 318 -2.49 16.48 12.55
C LEU A 318 -3.83 15.90 13.03
N ALA A 319 -3.87 15.34 14.24
CA ALA A 319 -5.03 14.62 14.78
C ALA A 319 -6.39 15.34 14.69
N SER A 320 -6.41 16.68 14.64
CA SER A 320 -7.63 17.44 14.38
C SER A 320 -7.81 17.74 12.88
N PRO A 321 -8.99 17.47 12.28
CA PRO A 321 -9.21 17.70 10.86
C PRO A 321 -9.10 19.18 10.44
N SER A 322 -9.24 20.12 11.40
CA SER A 322 -9.06 21.55 11.19
C SER A 322 -7.58 22.01 11.17
N SER A 323 -6.64 21.15 11.56
CA SER A 323 -5.21 21.45 11.60
C SER A 323 -4.46 20.89 10.39
N SER A 324 -4.85 21.36 9.21
CA SER A 324 -4.26 20.97 7.93
C SER A 324 -3.25 22.03 7.45
N HIS A 325 -2.06 21.60 7.05
CA HIS A 325 -0.96 22.47 6.68
C HIS A 325 -0.33 22.03 5.36
N VAL A 326 -0.15 22.97 4.43
CA VAL A 326 0.52 22.71 3.14
C VAL A 326 2.03 22.86 3.27
N ILE A 327 2.77 21.89 2.72
CA ILE A 327 4.22 21.79 2.86
C ILE A 327 4.90 21.53 1.51
N CYS A 328 6.17 21.93 1.42
CA CYS A 328 7.01 21.68 0.26
C CYS A 328 7.61 20.27 0.29
N GLN A 329 8.11 19.80 -0.86
CA GLN A 329 8.77 18.50 -1.01
C GLN A 329 9.86 18.28 0.06
N PHE A 330 10.75 19.24 0.23
CA PHE A 330 11.83 19.17 1.23
C PHE A 330 11.34 18.93 2.66
N ALA A 331 10.24 19.58 3.06
CA ALA A 331 9.67 19.36 4.39
C ALA A 331 8.98 18.00 4.47
N ARG A 332 8.30 17.58 3.40
CA ARG A 332 7.66 16.27 3.30
C ARG A 332 8.65 15.14 3.45
N ASP A 333 9.81 15.20 2.78
CA ASP A 333 10.78 14.09 2.81
C ASP A 333 11.42 13.93 4.20
N ARG A 334 11.66 15.04 4.89
CA ARG A 334 12.13 15.03 6.29
C ARG A 334 11.09 14.42 7.23
N VAL A 335 9.82 14.81 7.10
CA VAL A 335 8.72 14.23 7.90
C VAL A 335 8.56 12.75 7.58
N ALA A 336 8.55 12.37 6.31
CA ALA A 336 8.42 10.98 5.86
C ALA A 336 9.55 10.09 6.40
N ALA A 337 10.81 10.54 6.34
CA ALA A 337 11.94 9.76 6.86
C ALA A 337 11.80 9.43 8.36
N VAL A 338 11.24 10.36 9.15
CA VAL A 338 10.96 10.12 10.57
C VAL A 338 9.75 9.21 10.76
N CYS A 339 8.71 9.36 9.94
CA CYS A 339 7.56 8.44 9.94
C CYS A 339 7.99 7.00 9.63
N ASP A 340 8.84 6.80 8.63
CA ASP A 340 9.36 5.48 8.23
C ASP A 340 10.13 4.83 9.38
N PHE A 341 10.97 5.61 10.07
CA PHE A 341 11.65 5.15 11.28
C PHE A 341 10.67 4.67 12.36
N TYR A 342 9.73 5.53 12.79
CA TYR A 342 8.77 5.15 13.83
C TYR A 342 7.88 3.98 13.41
N THR A 343 7.52 3.88 12.14
CA THR A 343 6.74 2.76 11.60
C THR A 343 7.51 1.45 11.75
N TYR A 344 8.78 1.42 11.36
CA TYR A 344 9.61 0.24 11.53
C TYR A 344 9.82 -0.14 13.00
N ILE A 345 10.05 0.85 13.87
CA ILE A 345 10.17 0.57 15.31
C ILE A 345 8.87 0.00 15.89
N ARG A 346 7.69 0.45 15.44
CA ARG A 346 6.41 -0.16 15.84
C ARG A 346 6.30 -1.61 15.39
N TYR A 347 6.75 -1.95 14.18
CA TYR A 347 6.77 -3.33 13.72
C TYR A 347 7.68 -4.22 14.57
N ILE A 348 8.84 -3.70 14.99
CA ILE A 348 9.71 -4.37 15.95
C ILE A 348 8.99 -4.58 17.28
N HIS A 349 8.41 -3.51 17.84
CA HIS A 349 7.70 -3.53 19.12
C HIS A 349 6.53 -4.52 19.15
N GLN A 350 5.79 -4.62 18.04
CA GLN A 350 4.67 -5.55 17.87
C GLN A 350 5.12 -7.00 17.60
N GLY A 351 6.42 -7.26 17.48
CA GLY A 351 6.95 -8.60 17.18
C GLY A 351 6.73 -9.06 15.72
N LEU A 352 6.46 -8.13 14.81
CA LEU A 352 6.24 -8.43 13.38
C LEU A 352 7.55 -8.72 12.63
N VAL A 353 8.67 -8.20 13.14
CA VAL A 353 10.00 -8.37 12.54
C VAL A 353 10.71 -9.57 13.16
N LYS A 354 10.91 -10.64 12.36
CA LYS A 354 11.52 -11.91 12.77
C LYS A 354 12.95 -12.15 12.25
N SER A 355 13.54 -11.16 11.57
CA SER A 355 14.91 -11.23 11.04
C SER A 355 15.97 -11.22 12.14
N GLU A 356 17.19 -11.62 11.78
CA GLU A 356 18.35 -11.60 12.68
C GLU A 356 18.72 -10.17 13.11
N ASP A 357 19.35 -10.04 14.27
CA ASP A 357 19.71 -8.74 14.86
C ASP A 357 20.55 -7.88 13.91
N GLN A 358 21.45 -8.50 13.15
CA GLN A 358 22.29 -7.79 12.19
C GLN A 358 21.47 -7.16 11.05
N ASP A 359 20.48 -7.87 10.51
CA ASP A 359 19.61 -7.34 9.45
C ASP A 359 18.74 -6.19 9.95
N VAL A 360 18.15 -6.36 11.14
CA VAL A 360 17.32 -5.34 11.79
C VAL A 360 18.15 -4.09 12.09
N TYR A 361 19.37 -4.27 12.60
CA TYR A 361 20.32 -3.20 12.83
C TYR A 361 20.62 -2.42 11.54
N TRP A 362 20.99 -3.11 10.45
CA TRP A 362 21.29 -2.45 9.18
C TRP A 362 20.08 -1.74 8.59
N HIS A 363 18.87 -2.24 8.83
CA HIS A 363 17.65 -1.54 8.46
C HIS A 363 17.46 -0.26 9.28
N ILE A 364 17.72 -0.27 10.59
CA ILE A 364 17.73 0.92 11.43
C ILE A 364 18.78 1.92 10.94
N ILE A 365 20.00 1.49 10.62
CA ILE A 365 21.05 2.35 10.06
C ILE A 365 20.61 2.98 8.72
N LYS A 366 19.92 2.22 7.86
CA LYS A 366 19.35 2.76 6.62
C LYS A 366 18.34 3.87 6.89
N LEU A 367 17.46 3.70 7.88
CA LEU A 367 16.46 4.72 8.28
C LEU A 367 17.13 5.96 8.89
N ARG A 368 18.16 5.77 9.74
CA ARG A 368 18.98 6.89 10.26
C ARG A 368 19.67 7.65 9.12
N LYS A 369 20.25 6.94 8.15
CA LYS A 369 20.84 7.53 6.93
C LYS A 369 19.81 8.36 6.15
N GLN A 370 18.57 7.88 5.99
CA GLN A 370 17.51 8.63 5.30
C GLN A 370 17.12 9.92 6.05
N MET A 371 17.02 9.87 7.38
CA MET A 371 16.79 11.09 8.18
C MET A 371 17.95 12.10 8.02
N ALA A 372 19.20 11.63 8.01
CA ALA A 372 20.36 12.49 7.79
C ALA A 372 20.38 13.10 6.38
N LEU A 373 20.10 12.31 5.35
CA LEU A 373 20.09 12.75 3.94
C LEU A 373 18.94 13.73 3.64
N SER A 374 17.73 13.44 4.10
CA SER A 374 16.57 14.32 3.92
C SER A 374 16.79 15.69 4.58
N ARG A 375 17.46 15.74 5.74
CA ARG A 375 17.88 17.00 6.38
C ARG A 375 18.80 17.84 5.48
N LEU A 376 19.66 17.20 4.70
CA LEU A 376 20.57 17.84 3.75
C LEU A 376 19.92 18.16 2.40
N GLY A 377 18.65 17.78 2.20
CA GLY A 377 17.91 18.00 0.95
C GLY A 377 18.14 16.92 -0.10
N LEU A 378 18.64 15.75 0.32
CA LEU A 378 18.90 14.57 -0.51
C LEU A 378 17.84 13.49 -0.23
N GLY A 379 16.58 13.91 -0.16
CA GLY A 379 15.42 13.09 0.22
C GLY A 379 14.80 12.33 -0.94
#